data_AF-A0A5N7MK37-F1
#
_entry.id   AF-A0A5N7MK37-F1
#
_cell.length_a   1.000
_cell.length_b   1.000
_cell.length_c   1.000
_cell.angle_alpha   90.00
_cell.angle_beta   90.00
_cell.angle_gamma   90.00
#
_symmetry.space_group_name_H-M   'P 1'
#
loop_
_entity.id
_entity.type
_entity.pdbx_description
1 polymer ?
#
loop_
_entity_poly.entity_id
_entity_poly.type
_entity_poly.pdbx_seq_one_letter_code
_entity_poly.pdbx_strand_id
1 'polypeptide(L)'
;MAHKEAVYVAKADAIGLLLDDLETNPDPRAHTVLDLGKSLQEAAGDATEITILGGYYSRSWLIELFKRLPRSRRRNCRVRIAVGSDATITLPLVWEDMRAVRAHLLKLGYPNPQVCVVGRRPVHFHTKLFRFLKTTQPSWFIGSANPGSDRHELMMRLVGRHKGLSQYVEAVFDGALSVTERQPQREPPRTLRDFFLDGVLCHKPPAQRLFVFDAYRLSPEDRSKINARIGEGSGVDHAKPSTSGFGFGLLSAIGMEAGSFLDEDETAIRTRVRDYGLDTVFGLWLPRTYAAKVETSIRDQRRSLGNQLSVIGAKLSDPEVKQNAMEGFQDYVSSMDRYLAELDIKPKPIKDRDGSFARLLAVRTRNLSNAGYVERHSRLVTFAPMFDAWLEPRVATEFERSFFEELAWRAQALRRAKIVRALLDGIDVDDGWTEDGDLPQALSAKLKRSGWEDEEWEA
;
A
#
# COMPACT_ATOMS: atom_id res chain seq x y z
N MET A 1 7.79 -28.00 37.44
CA MET A 1 8.11 -26.81 36.63
C MET A 1 8.52 -27.31 35.26
N ALA A 2 7.67 -27.19 34.24
CA ALA A 2 7.99 -27.66 32.89
C ALA A 2 8.54 -26.49 32.07
N HIS A 3 9.64 -26.75 31.35
CA HIS A 3 10.38 -25.80 30.52
C HIS A 3 9.44 -24.95 29.65
N LYS A 4 9.50 -23.63 29.82
CA LYS A 4 8.86 -22.66 28.92
C LYS A 4 9.75 -22.53 27.68
N GLU A 5 9.51 -23.33 26.66
CA GLU A 5 10.14 -23.12 25.35
C GLU A 5 9.53 -21.87 24.71
N ALA A 6 10.29 -20.78 24.73
CA ALA A 6 10.06 -19.64 23.85
C ALA A 6 10.65 -19.97 22.48
N VAL A 7 9.86 -19.82 21.42
CA VAL A 7 10.30 -20.08 20.04
C VAL A 7 10.09 -18.82 19.22
N TYR A 8 11.12 -18.38 18.49
CA TYR A 8 10.99 -17.28 17.55
C TYR A 8 10.22 -17.73 16.30
N VAL A 9 9.29 -16.89 15.86
CA VAL A 9 8.47 -17.09 14.67
C VAL A 9 8.57 -15.85 13.81
N ALA A 10 8.96 -16.01 12.55
CA ALA A 10 9.17 -14.93 11.61
C ALA A 10 8.51 -15.27 10.26
N LYS A 11 8.34 -14.28 9.38
CA LYS A 11 7.89 -14.52 8.01
C LYS A 11 8.98 -15.22 7.19
N ALA A 12 8.59 -16.04 6.21
CA ALA A 12 9.51 -16.84 5.40
C ALA A 12 10.66 -16.06 4.74
N ASP A 13 10.44 -14.80 4.37
CA ASP A 13 11.44 -13.89 3.83
C ASP A 13 12.45 -13.38 4.87
N ALA A 14 11.99 -13.09 6.09
CA ALA A 14 12.84 -12.73 7.22
C ALA A 14 13.68 -13.92 7.75
N ILE A 15 13.20 -15.16 7.55
CA ILE A 15 13.96 -16.38 7.91
C ILE A 15 15.25 -16.47 7.09
N GLY A 16 15.25 -16.08 5.81
CA GLY A 16 16.45 -16.08 4.97
C GLY A 16 17.55 -15.15 5.51
N LEU A 17 17.16 -13.93 5.91
CA LEU A 17 18.09 -12.94 6.48
C LEU A 17 18.67 -13.37 7.84
N LEU A 18 17.87 -14.05 8.67
CA LEU A 18 18.32 -14.58 9.95
C LEU A 18 19.24 -15.80 9.79
N LEU A 19 19.11 -16.56 8.70
CA LEU A 19 20.00 -17.69 8.41
C LEU A 19 21.36 -17.23 7.86
N ASP A 20 21.40 -16.16 7.05
CA ASP A 20 22.65 -15.58 6.54
C ASP A 20 23.53 -15.00 7.67
N ASP A 21 22.92 -14.39 8.70
CA ASP A 21 23.63 -13.92 9.92
C ASP A 21 24.15 -15.08 10.78
N LEU A 22 23.50 -16.25 10.74
CA LEU A 22 23.91 -17.43 11.50
C LEU A 22 25.08 -18.19 10.85
N GLU A 23 25.26 -18.09 9.53
CA GLU A 23 26.46 -18.61 8.85
C GLU A 23 27.72 -17.83 9.21
N THR A 24 27.58 -16.54 9.59
CA THR A 24 28.71 -15.67 9.93
C THR A 24 29.00 -15.58 11.43
N ASN A 25 28.03 -15.89 12.31
CA ASN A 25 28.23 -15.91 13.75
C ASN A 25 27.40 -17.02 14.44
N PRO A 26 27.97 -18.24 14.62
CA PRO A 26 27.23 -19.37 15.16
C PRO A 26 27.03 -19.24 16.68
N ASP A 27 25.96 -18.58 17.12
CA ASP A 27 25.47 -18.74 18.50
C ASP A 27 24.74 -20.10 18.60
N PRO A 28 25.17 -21.03 19.49
CA PRO A 28 24.49 -22.31 19.70
C PRO A 28 23.05 -22.21 20.24
N ARG A 29 22.55 -21.00 20.53
CA ARG A 29 21.15 -20.68 20.85
C ARG A 29 20.33 -20.22 19.64
N ALA A 30 20.83 -20.39 18.42
CA ALA A 30 20.11 -20.18 17.18
C ALA A 30 18.90 -21.14 17.08
N HIS A 31 17.81 -20.76 17.73
CA HIS A 31 16.56 -21.48 17.73
C HIS A 31 16.02 -21.58 16.30
N THR A 32 15.42 -22.74 15.96
CA THR A 32 14.64 -22.93 14.74
C THR A 32 13.59 -21.83 14.62
N VAL A 33 13.80 -20.86 13.71
CA VAL A 33 12.81 -19.83 13.42
C VAL A 33 11.71 -20.47 12.57
N LEU A 34 10.48 -20.48 13.08
CA LEU A 34 9.34 -21.07 12.37
C LEU A 34 8.59 -20.02 11.56
N ASP A 35 7.92 -20.45 10.47
CA ASP A 35 7.06 -19.54 9.70
C ASP A 35 5.87 -19.05 10.54
N LEU A 36 5.74 -17.73 10.67
CA LEU A 36 4.72 -17.08 11.48
C LEU A 36 3.31 -17.37 10.96
N GLY A 37 3.11 -17.31 9.64
CA GLY A 37 1.80 -17.50 9.02
C GLY A 37 1.27 -18.91 9.25
N LYS A 38 2.11 -19.92 9.01
CA LYS A 38 1.85 -21.33 9.26
C LYS A 38 1.61 -21.60 10.74
N SER A 39 2.46 -21.05 11.62
CA SER A 39 2.33 -21.23 13.07
C SER A 39 1.00 -20.69 13.63
N LEU A 40 0.56 -19.51 13.15
CA LEU A 40 -0.74 -18.94 13.54
C LEU A 40 -1.91 -19.78 13.01
N GLN A 41 -1.83 -20.26 11.76
CA GLN A 41 -2.87 -21.11 11.16
C GLN A 41 -3.01 -22.46 11.86
N GLU A 42 -1.88 -23.10 12.21
CA GLU A 42 -1.84 -24.35 12.96
C GLU A 42 -2.40 -24.19 14.37
N ALA A 43 -2.07 -23.08 15.06
CA ALA A 43 -2.60 -22.78 16.38
C ALA A 43 -4.13 -22.51 16.36
N ALA A 44 -4.64 -21.92 15.26
CA ALA A 44 -6.07 -21.66 15.09
C ALA A 44 -6.89 -22.91 14.75
N GLY A 45 -6.30 -23.89 14.05
CA GLY A 45 -7.02 -25.05 13.49
C GLY A 45 -7.67 -25.98 14.52
N ASP A 46 -7.26 -25.92 15.77
CA ASP A 46 -7.77 -26.76 16.86
C ASP A 46 -8.04 -26.01 18.17
N ALA A 47 -8.14 -24.68 18.11
CA ALA A 47 -8.43 -23.85 19.28
C ALA A 47 -9.86 -24.06 19.81
N THR A 48 -10.01 -23.96 21.14
CA THR A 48 -11.28 -23.84 21.87
C THR A 48 -11.55 -22.38 22.29
N GLU A 49 -10.51 -21.53 22.29
CA GLU A 49 -10.66 -20.08 22.37
C GLU A 49 -9.60 -19.40 21.50
N ILE A 50 -10.00 -18.39 20.74
CA ILE A 50 -9.12 -17.55 19.93
C ILE A 50 -9.27 -16.11 20.42
N THR A 51 -8.17 -15.52 20.88
CA THR A 51 -8.08 -14.11 21.28
C THR A 51 -7.07 -13.38 20.41
N ILE A 52 -7.47 -12.25 19.81
CA ILE A 52 -6.61 -11.43 18.97
C ILE A 52 -6.66 -9.98 19.46
N LEU A 53 -5.48 -9.43 19.77
CA LEU A 53 -5.27 -8.04 20.13
C LEU A 53 -4.36 -7.39 19.09
N GLY A 54 -4.80 -6.31 18.44
CA GLY A 54 -4.05 -5.65 17.37
C GLY A 54 -4.19 -4.13 17.39
N GLY A 55 -3.09 -3.39 17.29
CA GLY A 55 -3.16 -1.94 17.05
C GLY A 55 -3.73 -1.63 15.67
N TYR A 56 -3.26 -2.36 14.65
CA TYR A 56 -3.77 -2.33 13.29
C TYR A 56 -4.29 -3.71 12.87
N TYR A 57 -5.06 -3.79 11.79
CA TYR A 57 -5.60 -5.06 11.33
C TYR A 57 -5.92 -5.08 9.83
N SER A 58 -5.98 -6.29 9.28
CA SER A 58 -6.58 -6.59 7.99
C SER A 58 -7.86 -7.40 8.19
N ARG A 59 -8.99 -6.84 7.72
CA ARG A 59 -10.32 -7.49 7.81
C ARG A 59 -10.35 -8.85 7.12
N SER A 60 -9.80 -8.93 5.90
CA SER A 60 -9.78 -10.18 5.13
C SER A 60 -8.93 -11.24 5.81
N TRP A 61 -7.76 -10.85 6.33
CA TRP A 61 -6.88 -11.78 7.04
C TRP A 61 -7.53 -12.35 8.30
N LEU A 62 -8.21 -11.51 9.10
CA LEU A 62 -8.95 -11.98 10.28
C LEU A 62 -9.96 -13.06 9.88
N ILE A 63 -10.79 -12.79 8.87
CA ILE A 63 -11.80 -13.73 8.37
C ILE A 63 -11.15 -15.06 7.92
N GLU A 64 -10.04 -14.99 7.17
CA GLU A 64 -9.33 -16.18 6.70
C GLU A 64 -8.71 -17.00 7.84
N LEU A 65 -8.18 -16.36 8.88
CA LEU A 65 -7.69 -17.07 10.07
C LEU A 65 -8.82 -17.85 10.75
N PHE A 66 -9.99 -17.23 10.96
CA PHE A 66 -11.13 -17.91 11.60
C PHE A 66 -11.77 -19.00 10.74
N LYS A 67 -11.54 -19.01 9.42
CA LYS A 67 -11.94 -20.14 8.56
C LYS A 67 -11.11 -21.40 8.81
N ARG A 68 -9.91 -21.29 9.40
CA ARG A 68 -9.01 -22.43 9.67
C ARG A 68 -9.58 -23.42 10.68
N LEU A 69 -10.38 -22.97 11.64
CA LEU A 69 -11.08 -23.88 12.54
C LEU A 69 -12.18 -24.63 11.77
N PRO A 70 -12.24 -25.99 11.84
CA PRO A 70 -13.28 -26.76 11.17
C PRO A 70 -14.69 -26.34 11.57
N ARG A 71 -15.62 -26.31 10.60
CA ARG A 71 -17.03 -25.88 10.83
C ARG A 71 -17.67 -26.55 12.04
N SER A 72 -17.44 -27.85 12.22
CA SER A 72 -17.98 -28.65 13.33
C SER A 72 -17.53 -28.18 14.72
N ARG A 73 -16.41 -27.45 14.82
CA ARG A 73 -15.82 -27.01 16.09
C ARG A 73 -16.14 -25.56 16.44
N ARG A 74 -16.56 -24.75 15.47
CA ARG A 74 -16.77 -23.29 15.64
C ARG A 74 -17.81 -22.94 16.70
N ARG A 75 -18.86 -23.77 16.82
CA ARG A 75 -19.92 -23.59 17.82
C ARG A 75 -19.39 -23.64 19.26
N ASN A 76 -18.31 -24.38 19.49
CA ASN A 76 -17.71 -24.55 20.82
C ASN A 76 -16.44 -23.71 21.02
N CYS A 77 -16.11 -22.84 20.07
CA CYS A 77 -14.94 -21.97 20.16
C CYS A 77 -15.35 -20.57 20.61
N ARG A 78 -14.76 -20.08 21.70
CA ARG A 78 -14.90 -18.70 22.13
C ARG A 78 -14.03 -17.79 21.27
N VAL A 79 -14.56 -16.67 20.79
CA VAL A 79 -13.83 -15.70 19.96
C VAL A 79 -13.83 -14.34 20.65
N ARG A 80 -12.64 -13.75 20.76
CA ARG A 80 -12.41 -12.44 21.36
C ARG A 80 -11.46 -11.63 20.47
N ILE A 81 -11.89 -10.46 20.01
CA ILE A 81 -11.07 -9.57 19.17
C ILE A 81 -11.15 -8.18 19.77
N ALA A 82 -10.02 -7.53 20.00
CA ALA A 82 -9.96 -6.11 20.32
C ALA A 82 -8.91 -5.41 19.46
N VAL A 83 -9.31 -4.32 18.82
CA VAL A 83 -8.42 -3.53 17.94
C VAL A 83 -8.33 -2.08 18.40
N GLY A 84 -7.19 -1.45 18.13
CA GLY A 84 -6.98 -0.02 18.38
C GLY A 84 -7.66 0.87 17.36
N SER A 85 -7.78 2.16 17.70
CA SER A 85 -8.07 3.25 16.75
C SER A 85 -7.05 4.36 17.00
N ASP A 86 -6.27 4.73 15.98
CA ASP A 86 -5.17 5.71 16.09
C ASP A 86 -5.66 7.15 16.33
N ALA A 87 -6.87 7.44 15.84
CA ALA A 87 -7.51 8.73 15.98
C ALA A 87 -8.99 8.56 16.40
N THR A 88 -9.55 9.58 17.05
CA THR A 88 -11.00 9.62 17.30
C THR A 88 -11.77 9.66 15.98
N ILE A 89 -11.22 10.32 14.97
CA ILE A 89 -11.89 10.50 13.69
C ILE A 89 -12.01 9.21 12.88
N THR A 90 -11.09 8.26 13.08
CA THR A 90 -11.15 6.93 12.44
C THR A 90 -12.03 5.94 13.20
N LEU A 91 -12.47 6.28 14.41
CA LEU A 91 -13.23 5.37 15.28
C LEU A 91 -14.52 4.86 14.61
N PRO A 92 -15.35 5.68 13.94
CA PRO A 92 -16.55 5.18 13.26
C PRO A 92 -16.24 4.15 12.17
N LEU A 93 -15.17 4.36 11.39
CA LEU A 93 -14.75 3.41 10.35
C LEU A 93 -14.27 2.09 10.97
N VAL A 94 -13.41 2.18 11.99
CA VAL A 94 -12.93 0.99 12.71
C VAL A 94 -14.11 0.22 13.32
N TRP A 95 -15.11 0.94 13.82
CA TRP A 95 -16.33 0.37 14.36
C TRP A 95 -17.14 -0.39 13.31
N GLU A 96 -17.35 0.19 12.13
CA GLU A 96 -18.03 -0.45 11.00
C GLU A 96 -17.31 -1.70 10.52
N ASP A 97 -16.00 -1.63 10.36
CA ASP A 97 -15.19 -2.77 9.95
C ASP A 97 -15.25 -3.91 10.97
N MET A 98 -15.17 -3.59 12.26
CA MET A 98 -15.30 -4.60 13.33
C MET A 98 -16.72 -5.17 13.44
N ARG A 99 -17.77 -4.37 13.17
CA ARG A 99 -19.13 -4.91 13.03
C ARG A 99 -19.23 -5.86 11.85
N ALA A 100 -18.61 -5.53 10.71
CA ALA A 100 -18.58 -6.39 9.54
C ALA A 100 -17.84 -7.71 9.84
N VAL A 101 -16.69 -7.65 10.54
CA VAL A 101 -15.99 -8.85 11.04
C VAL A 101 -16.92 -9.69 11.92
N ARG A 102 -17.56 -9.08 12.93
CA ARG A 102 -18.48 -9.77 13.84
C ARG A 102 -19.60 -10.47 13.07
N ALA A 103 -20.26 -9.77 12.14
CA ALA A 103 -21.31 -10.33 11.30
C ALA A 103 -20.81 -11.52 10.47
N HIS A 104 -19.58 -11.45 9.94
CA HIS A 104 -18.98 -12.54 9.19
C HIS A 104 -18.67 -13.76 10.08
N LEU A 105 -18.19 -13.54 11.31
CA LEU A 105 -17.93 -14.62 12.27
C LEU A 105 -19.22 -15.36 12.67
N LEU A 106 -20.32 -14.62 12.87
CA LEU A 106 -21.65 -15.22 13.09
C LEU A 106 -22.03 -16.12 11.91
N LYS A 107 -21.89 -15.63 10.66
CA LYS A 107 -22.14 -16.42 9.44
C LYS A 107 -21.23 -17.66 9.32
N LEU A 108 -20.01 -17.58 9.84
CA LEU A 108 -19.07 -18.71 9.86
C LEU A 108 -19.43 -19.79 10.89
N GLY A 109 -20.36 -19.53 11.81
CA GLY A 109 -20.82 -20.48 12.83
C GLY A 109 -20.27 -20.25 14.23
N TYR A 110 -19.68 -19.08 14.51
CA TYR A 110 -19.29 -18.70 15.87
C TYR A 110 -20.49 -18.04 16.57
N PRO A 111 -21.01 -18.57 17.68
CA PRO A 111 -22.32 -18.15 18.22
C PRO A 111 -22.29 -16.81 18.94
N ASN A 112 -21.18 -16.46 19.59
CA ASN A 112 -21.05 -15.22 20.35
C ASN A 112 -19.64 -14.62 20.27
N PRO A 113 -19.21 -14.12 19.11
CA PRO A 113 -17.93 -13.43 18.98
C PRO A 113 -17.96 -12.10 19.75
N GLN A 114 -17.05 -11.93 20.70
CA GLN A 114 -16.77 -10.66 21.37
C GLN A 114 -15.81 -9.86 20.49
N VAL A 115 -16.28 -8.76 19.92
CA VAL A 115 -15.48 -7.87 19.06
C VAL A 115 -15.57 -6.46 19.64
N CYS A 116 -14.44 -5.89 19.99
CA CYS A 116 -14.35 -4.61 20.68
C CYS A 116 -13.35 -3.66 20.00
N VAL A 117 -13.51 -2.37 20.28
CA VAL A 117 -12.53 -1.34 19.92
C VAL A 117 -11.96 -0.74 21.21
N VAL A 118 -10.64 -0.66 21.28
CA VAL A 118 -9.91 -0.05 22.38
C VAL A 118 -9.75 1.44 22.10
N GLY A 119 -10.19 2.28 23.04
CA GLY A 119 -10.05 3.72 22.93
C GLY A 119 -8.59 4.18 22.98
N ARG A 120 -8.32 5.38 22.45
CA ARG A 120 -6.96 5.96 22.34
C ARG A 120 -6.38 6.52 23.65
N ARG A 121 -7.17 6.62 24.71
CA ARG A 121 -6.76 7.24 25.99
C ARG A 121 -6.57 6.16 27.07
N PRO A 122 -5.56 6.30 27.94
CA PRO A 122 -4.57 7.39 28.02
C PRO A 122 -3.41 7.26 27.02
N VAL A 123 -3.21 6.08 26.43
CA VAL A 123 -2.14 5.80 25.46
C VAL A 123 -2.69 5.02 24.27
N HIS A 124 -2.05 5.19 23.10
CA HIS A 124 -2.42 4.47 21.89
C HIS A 124 -2.29 2.97 22.07
N PHE A 125 -3.34 2.24 21.70
CA PHE A 125 -3.34 0.79 21.76
C PHE A 125 -2.55 0.21 20.59
N HIS A 126 -1.28 -0.13 20.83
CA HIS A 126 -0.37 -0.62 19.79
C HIS A 126 0.01 -2.10 19.94
N THR A 127 -0.73 -2.86 20.76
CA THR A 127 -0.46 -4.27 21.04
C THR A 127 -0.55 -5.15 19.82
N LYS A 128 0.32 -6.16 19.74
CA LYS A 128 0.21 -7.28 18.80
C LYS A 128 0.33 -8.59 19.55
N LEU A 129 -0.81 -9.18 19.90
CA LEU A 129 -0.87 -10.38 20.72
C LEU A 129 -1.94 -11.32 20.18
N PHE A 130 -1.56 -12.58 19.98
CA PHE A 130 -2.47 -13.66 19.60
C PHE A 130 -2.43 -14.75 20.67
N ARG A 131 -3.59 -15.23 21.10
CA ARG A 131 -3.71 -16.33 22.05
C ARG A 131 -4.67 -17.36 21.49
N PHE A 132 -4.20 -18.61 21.43
CA PHE A 132 -4.97 -19.76 21.02
C PHE A 132 -5.01 -20.76 22.16
N LEU A 133 -6.16 -20.94 22.79
CA LEU A 133 -6.32 -21.95 23.83
C LEU A 133 -6.67 -23.28 23.18
N LYS A 134 -5.85 -24.32 23.41
CA LYS A 134 -6.17 -25.70 23.10
C LYS A 134 -6.52 -26.39 24.41
N THR A 135 -7.82 -26.54 24.68
CA THR A 135 -8.37 -27.06 25.95
C THR A 135 -7.82 -26.32 27.17
N THR A 136 -6.73 -26.80 27.78
CA THR A 136 -6.12 -26.21 28.99
C THR A 136 -4.77 -25.52 28.75
N GLN A 137 -4.18 -25.68 27.56
CA GLN A 137 -2.86 -25.16 27.21
C GLN A 137 -2.96 -24.06 26.16
N PRO A 138 -2.70 -22.79 26.52
CA PRO A 138 -2.67 -21.71 25.55
C PRO A 138 -1.31 -21.64 24.83
N SER A 139 -1.36 -21.28 23.55
CA SER A 139 -0.24 -20.79 22.77
C SER A 139 -0.38 -19.28 22.62
N TRP A 140 0.67 -18.53 22.94
CA TRP A 140 0.73 -17.08 22.87
C TRP A 140 1.72 -16.68 21.79
N PHE A 141 1.41 -15.63 21.03
CA PHE A 141 2.30 -15.01 20.06
C PHE A 141 2.37 -13.53 20.38
N ILE A 142 3.57 -13.01 20.62
CA ILE A 142 3.81 -11.62 21.05
C ILE A 142 4.96 -11.04 20.24
N GLY A 143 4.84 -9.84 19.69
CA GLY A 143 5.92 -9.22 18.92
C GLY A 143 5.45 -8.05 18.06
N SER A 144 5.99 -7.93 16.85
CA SER A 144 5.77 -6.78 15.96
C SER A 144 4.59 -6.93 14.99
N ALA A 145 4.16 -8.17 14.69
CA ALA A 145 3.19 -8.47 13.64
C ALA A 145 1.76 -8.07 13.99
N ASN A 146 1.23 -7.03 13.34
CA ASN A 146 -0.21 -6.74 13.42
C ASN A 146 -1.03 -7.88 12.74
N PRO A 147 -2.29 -8.11 13.16
CA PRO A 147 -3.23 -9.00 12.47
C PRO A 147 -3.27 -8.77 10.95
N GLY A 148 -2.63 -9.66 10.19
CA GLY A 148 -2.57 -9.59 8.73
C GLY A 148 -1.46 -8.74 8.14
N SER A 149 -0.42 -8.40 8.91
CA SER A 149 0.80 -7.81 8.36
C SER A 149 1.45 -8.73 7.32
N ASP A 150 1.88 -8.14 6.22
CA ASP A 150 2.66 -8.75 5.13
C ASP A 150 4.14 -8.33 5.14
N ARG A 151 4.57 -7.56 6.14
CA ARG A 151 5.94 -7.08 6.31
C ARG A 151 6.87 -8.15 6.89
N HIS A 152 8.18 -7.86 6.93
CA HIS A 152 9.15 -8.60 7.74
C HIS A 152 8.83 -8.40 9.22
N GLU A 153 8.35 -9.45 9.89
CA GLU A 153 7.87 -9.37 11.26
C GLU A 153 8.48 -10.48 12.12
N LEU A 154 8.72 -10.18 13.38
CA LEU A 154 9.24 -11.12 14.37
C LEU A 154 8.27 -11.21 15.56
N MET A 155 7.99 -12.45 15.95
CA MET A 155 7.13 -12.77 17.09
C MET A 155 7.83 -13.82 17.96
N MET A 156 7.47 -13.85 19.23
CA MET A 156 7.83 -14.90 20.17
C MET A 156 6.59 -15.75 20.45
N ARG A 157 6.71 -17.07 20.25
CA ARG A 157 5.70 -18.05 20.62
C ARG A 157 5.99 -18.60 22.02
N LEU A 158 5.03 -18.51 22.93
CA LEU A 158 5.08 -19.10 24.26
C LEU A 158 3.98 -20.15 24.40
N VAL A 159 4.29 -21.31 25.00
CA VAL A 159 3.30 -22.35 25.30
C VAL A 159 3.06 -22.44 26.80
N GLY A 160 1.80 -22.66 27.19
CA GLY A 160 1.39 -22.82 28.57
C GLY A 160 0.80 -21.57 29.20
N ARG A 161 0.31 -21.73 30.44
CA ARG A 161 -0.42 -20.67 31.15
C ARG A 161 0.51 -19.53 31.55
N HIS A 162 0.06 -18.29 31.31
CA HIS A 162 0.80 -17.10 31.67
C HIS A 162 -0.11 -16.09 32.37
N LYS A 163 -0.05 -16.02 33.70
CA LYS A 163 -0.99 -15.21 34.52
C LYS A 163 -1.00 -13.74 34.12
N GLY A 164 0.18 -13.14 33.92
CA GLY A 164 0.29 -11.73 33.52
C GLY A 164 -0.32 -11.44 32.15
N LEU A 165 -0.13 -12.33 31.15
CA LEU A 165 -0.74 -12.14 29.83
C LEU A 165 -2.25 -12.34 29.87
N SER A 166 -2.72 -13.30 30.66
CA SER A 166 -4.17 -13.47 30.90
C SER A 166 -4.78 -12.23 31.55
N GLN A 167 -4.17 -11.69 32.61
CA GLN A 167 -4.62 -10.46 33.27
C GLN A 167 -4.63 -9.27 32.31
N TYR A 168 -3.58 -9.14 31.48
CA TYR A 168 -3.51 -8.10 30.46
C TYR A 168 -4.64 -8.21 29.44
N VAL A 169 -4.92 -9.41 28.93
CA VAL A 169 -6.05 -9.65 28.02
C VAL A 169 -7.38 -9.23 28.66
N GLU A 170 -7.65 -9.65 29.90
CA GLU A 170 -8.89 -9.26 30.58
C GLU A 170 -8.97 -7.74 30.76
N ALA A 171 -7.92 -7.08 31.23
CA ALA A 171 -7.89 -5.63 31.39
C ALA A 171 -8.15 -4.87 30.08
N VAL A 172 -7.65 -5.37 28.94
CA VAL A 172 -7.95 -4.80 27.63
C VAL A 172 -9.44 -4.90 27.30
N PHE A 173 -10.06 -6.06 27.53
CA PHE A 173 -11.49 -6.23 27.26
C PHE A 173 -12.39 -5.49 28.26
N ASP A 174 -11.97 -5.32 29.51
CA ASP A 174 -12.69 -4.54 30.52
C ASP A 174 -12.73 -3.04 30.16
N GLY A 175 -11.68 -2.53 29.51
CA GLY A 175 -11.60 -1.14 29.04
C GLY A 175 -12.04 -0.91 27.58
N ALA A 176 -12.35 -1.97 26.83
CA ALA A 176 -12.72 -1.85 25.42
C ALA A 176 -14.24 -1.71 25.23
N LEU A 177 -14.63 -1.00 24.17
CA LEU A 177 -16.03 -0.78 23.83
C LEU A 177 -16.53 -1.88 22.87
N SER A 178 -17.67 -2.49 23.16
CA SER A 178 -18.23 -3.54 22.31
C SER A 178 -18.86 -2.94 21.05
N VAL A 179 -18.56 -3.51 19.88
CA VAL A 179 -19.13 -3.01 18.60
C VAL A 179 -20.62 -3.30 18.43
N THR A 180 -21.21 -4.07 19.36
CA THR A 180 -22.66 -4.26 19.46
C THR A 180 -23.38 -3.03 20.03
N GLU A 181 -22.66 -2.16 20.72
CA GLU A 181 -23.20 -0.92 21.26
C GLU A 181 -23.44 0.12 20.15
N ARG A 182 -24.05 1.26 20.51
CA ARG A 182 -24.28 2.37 19.59
C ARG A 182 -22.95 2.84 19.00
N GLN A 183 -22.91 3.04 17.70
CA GLN A 183 -21.72 3.55 17.01
C GLN A 183 -21.41 4.95 17.52
N PRO A 184 -20.14 5.24 17.89
CA PRO A 184 -19.70 6.58 18.20
C PRO A 184 -19.98 7.52 17.02
N GLN A 185 -20.49 8.71 17.29
CA GLN A 185 -20.61 9.73 16.25
C GLN A 185 -19.20 10.18 15.84
N ARG A 186 -19.02 10.47 14.54
CA ARG A 186 -17.79 11.12 14.08
C ARG A 186 -17.79 12.53 14.65
N GLU A 187 -16.71 12.89 15.32
CA GLU A 187 -16.45 14.27 15.73
C GLU A 187 -15.53 14.91 14.67
N PRO A 188 -15.77 16.18 14.30
CA PRO A 188 -14.85 16.92 13.45
C PRO A 188 -13.47 17.02 14.12
N PRO A 189 -12.36 17.03 13.37
CA PRO A 189 -11.04 17.14 13.94
C PRO A 189 -10.87 18.51 14.58
N ARG A 190 -10.36 18.53 15.82
CA ARG A 190 -10.15 19.76 16.62
C ARG A 190 -8.69 20.09 16.87
N THR A 191 -7.78 19.28 16.33
CA THR A 191 -6.33 19.45 16.45
C THR A 191 -5.68 19.23 15.08
N LEU A 192 -4.51 19.82 14.84
CA LEU A 192 -3.76 19.61 13.58
C LEU A 192 -3.50 18.12 13.34
N ARG A 193 -3.07 17.39 14.39
CA ARG A 193 -2.88 15.93 14.33
C ARG A 193 -4.16 15.20 13.88
N ASP A 194 -5.29 15.44 14.52
CA ASP A 194 -6.56 14.78 14.14
C ASP A 194 -7.02 15.18 12.72
N PHE A 195 -6.75 16.43 12.31
CA PHE A 195 -7.07 16.94 10.98
C PHE A 195 -6.28 16.22 9.89
N PHE A 196 -4.96 16.11 10.06
CA PHE A 196 -4.12 15.42 9.10
C PHE A 196 -4.34 13.90 9.09
N LEU A 197 -4.60 13.30 10.25
CA LEU A 197 -4.93 11.87 10.36
C LEU A 197 -6.28 11.51 9.73
N ASP A 198 -7.17 12.50 9.52
CA ASP A 198 -8.40 12.28 8.76
C ASP A 198 -8.17 12.26 7.24
N GLY A 199 -7.01 12.71 6.78
CA GLY A 199 -6.61 12.62 5.39
C GLY A 199 -6.00 11.27 5.01
N VAL A 200 -5.62 11.18 3.74
CA VAL A 200 -4.88 10.05 3.17
C VAL A 200 -3.68 10.57 2.39
N LEU A 201 -2.67 9.72 2.29
CA LEU A 201 -1.55 9.92 1.38
C LEU A 201 -1.90 9.28 0.04
N CYS A 202 -1.68 10.02 -1.04
CA CYS A 202 -1.76 9.56 -2.42
C CYS A 202 -0.37 9.62 -3.03
N HIS A 203 0.05 8.52 -3.63
CA HIS A 203 1.29 8.46 -4.38
C HIS A 203 1.08 7.76 -5.72
N LYS A 204 1.88 8.15 -6.71
CA LYS A 204 1.94 7.44 -7.98
C LYS A 204 2.61 6.08 -7.73
N PRO A 205 2.09 4.97 -8.29
CA PRO A 205 2.90 3.77 -8.37
C PRO A 205 4.17 4.05 -9.19
N PRO A 206 5.30 3.39 -8.90
CA PRO A 206 6.50 3.51 -9.71
C PRO A 206 6.19 3.29 -11.19
N ALA A 207 6.79 4.07 -12.09
CA ALA A 207 6.60 3.92 -13.52
C ALA A 207 7.02 2.51 -13.97
N GLN A 208 6.09 1.75 -14.54
CA GLN A 208 6.32 0.35 -14.92
C GLN A 208 6.57 0.24 -16.42
N ARG A 209 7.79 -0.15 -16.79
CA ARG A 209 8.16 -0.47 -18.18
C ARG A 209 7.71 -1.89 -18.54
N LEU A 210 6.39 -2.08 -18.65
CA LEU A 210 5.84 -3.41 -18.93
C LEU A 210 6.18 -3.93 -20.32
N PHE A 211 6.19 -3.05 -21.30
CA PHE A 211 6.25 -3.41 -22.72
C PHE A 211 7.47 -2.82 -23.43
N VAL A 212 8.52 -2.49 -22.66
CA VAL A 212 9.79 -1.98 -23.20
C VAL A 212 10.89 -2.98 -22.87
N PHE A 213 11.76 -3.24 -23.84
CA PHE A 213 12.95 -4.05 -23.67
C PHE A 213 14.20 -3.32 -24.14
N ASP A 214 15.18 -3.16 -23.25
CA ASP A 214 16.45 -2.52 -23.55
C ASP A 214 17.46 -3.58 -24.02
N ALA A 215 17.68 -3.66 -25.33
CA ALA A 215 18.60 -4.61 -25.95
C ALA A 215 20.09 -4.26 -25.77
N TYR A 216 20.40 -3.00 -25.45
CA TYR A 216 21.75 -2.44 -25.47
C TYR A 216 22.10 -1.75 -24.14
N ARG A 217 23.38 -1.85 -23.76
CA ARG A 217 23.96 -1.11 -22.64
C ARG A 217 24.56 0.20 -23.14
N LEU A 218 23.75 1.24 -23.12
CA LEU A 218 24.13 2.59 -23.56
C LEU A 218 24.65 3.42 -22.39
N SER A 219 25.79 4.09 -22.57
CA SER A 219 26.31 5.07 -21.61
C SER A 219 25.48 6.36 -21.60
N PRO A 220 25.61 7.24 -20.60
CA PRO A 220 24.94 8.54 -20.61
C PRO A 220 25.27 9.38 -21.86
N GLU A 221 26.50 9.30 -22.35
CA GLU A 221 26.94 9.99 -23.57
C GLU A 221 26.24 9.43 -24.82
N ASP A 222 26.19 8.11 -24.96
CA ASP A 222 25.50 7.44 -26.07
C ASP A 222 24.01 7.81 -26.09
N ARG A 223 23.37 7.82 -24.91
CA ARG A 223 21.97 8.25 -24.76
C ARG A 223 21.77 9.70 -25.16
N SER A 224 22.72 10.58 -24.84
CA SER A 224 22.66 11.99 -25.24
C SER A 224 22.76 12.15 -26.76
N LYS A 225 23.67 11.42 -27.41
CA LYS A 225 23.82 11.40 -28.88
C LYS A 225 22.55 10.91 -29.58
N ILE A 226 21.95 9.82 -29.07
CA ILE A 226 20.67 9.29 -29.57
C ILE A 226 19.54 10.31 -29.36
N ASN A 227 19.45 10.90 -28.17
CA ASN A 227 18.36 11.82 -27.83
C ASN A 227 18.42 13.15 -28.62
N ALA A 228 19.61 13.62 -28.99
CA ALA A 228 19.79 14.84 -29.78
C ALA A 228 19.18 14.75 -31.20
N ARG A 229 18.90 13.53 -31.67
CA ARG A 229 18.29 13.24 -32.97
C ARG A 229 16.78 12.96 -32.89
N ILE A 230 16.16 13.07 -31.70
CA ILE A 230 14.71 12.88 -31.50
C ILE A 230 13.97 14.03 -32.17
N GLY A 231 13.66 13.86 -33.46
CA GLY A 231 13.01 14.85 -34.30
C GLY A 231 13.21 14.61 -35.80
N GLU A 232 14.29 13.92 -36.19
CA GLU A 232 14.63 13.67 -37.61
C GLU A 232 14.06 12.36 -38.18
N GLY A 233 13.31 11.60 -37.38
CA GLY A 233 12.84 10.25 -37.75
C GLY A 233 13.98 9.24 -37.67
N SER A 234 14.09 8.51 -36.56
CA SER A 234 15.24 7.63 -36.30
C SER A 234 15.33 6.41 -37.21
N GLY A 235 14.25 6.06 -37.92
CA GLY A 235 14.21 4.88 -38.79
C GLY A 235 14.41 3.55 -38.05
N VAL A 236 14.34 3.54 -36.71
CA VAL A 236 14.50 2.33 -35.90
C VAL A 236 13.13 1.68 -35.71
N ASP A 237 12.97 0.46 -36.25
CA ASP A 237 11.72 -0.28 -36.23
C ASP A 237 11.26 -0.57 -34.80
N HIS A 238 9.99 -0.32 -34.51
CA HIS A 238 9.40 -0.55 -33.18
C HIS A 238 10.10 0.14 -32.00
N ALA A 239 10.98 1.11 -32.23
CA ALA A 239 11.60 1.88 -31.16
C ALA A 239 10.54 2.66 -30.36
N LYS A 240 10.74 2.79 -29.04
CA LYS A 240 9.95 3.68 -28.19
C LYS A 240 10.72 4.98 -27.92
N PRO A 241 10.39 6.10 -28.62
CA PRO A 241 11.17 7.34 -28.52
C PRO A 241 11.14 7.99 -27.13
N SER A 242 10.09 7.74 -26.35
CA SER A 242 9.97 8.24 -24.96
C SER A 242 10.91 7.54 -23.97
N THR A 243 11.75 6.60 -24.42
CA THR A 243 12.76 5.93 -23.60
C THR A 243 14.15 6.47 -23.90
N SER A 244 14.95 6.66 -22.86
CA SER A 244 16.34 7.11 -23.01
C SER A 244 17.18 6.02 -23.69
N GLY A 245 17.40 6.14 -25.00
CA GLY A 245 18.15 5.16 -25.80
C GLY A 245 17.31 4.24 -26.70
N PHE A 246 16.06 4.60 -27.03
CA PHE A 246 15.21 3.88 -27.99
C PHE A 246 15.07 2.39 -27.70
N GLY A 247 14.57 2.03 -26.51
CA GLY A 247 14.22 0.66 -26.18
C GLY A 247 13.14 0.10 -27.13
N PHE A 248 13.15 -1.22 -27.32
CA PHE A 248 12.17 -1.92 -28.14
C PHE A 248 10.78 -1.85 -27.52
N GLY A 249 9.78 -1.41 -28.29
CA GLY A 249 8.38 -1.32 -27.89
C GLY A 249 7.57 -2.54 -28.32
N LEU A 250 7.32 -3.47 -27.38
CA LEU A 250 6.58 -4.71 -27.65
C LEU A 250 5.17 -4.46 -28.23
N LEU A 251 4.48 -3.40 -27.78
CA LEU A 251 3.14 -3.09 -28.29
C LEU A 251 3.15 -2.79 -29.79
N SER A 252 4.17 -2.08 -30.27
CA SER A 252 4.31 -1.78 -31.70
C SER A 252 4.51 -3.06 -32.51
N ALA A 253 5.35 -3.97 -32.03
CA ALA A 253 5.63 -5.24 -32.71
C ALA A 253 4.42 -6.20 -32.78
N ILE A 254 3.46 -6.07 -31.87
CA ILE A 254 2.20 -6.86 -31.89
C ILE A 254 1.03 -6.10 -32.55
N GLY A 255 1.32 -5.02 -33.29
CA GLY A 255 0.33 -4.25 -34.02
C GLY A 255 -0.61 -3.43 -33.14
N MET A 256 -0.13 -2.90 -32.01
CA MET A 256 -0.86 -2.00 -31.12
C MET A 256 -0.20 -0.62 -31.10
N GLU A 257 -0.96 0.44 -31.37
CA GLU A 257 -0.43 1.81 -31.47
C GLU A 257 0.12 2.33 -30.13
N ALA A 258 1.39 2.72 -30.08
CA ALA A 258 2.06 3.12 -28.84
C ALA A 258 1.53 4.41 -28.18
N GLY A 259 0.71 5.20 -28.88
CA GLY A 259 0.27 6.54 -28.45
C GLY A 259 -0.96 6.60 -27.53
N SER A 260 -1.77 5.54 -27.44
CA SER A 260 -3.10 5.62 -26.81
C SER A 260 -3.20 5.10 -25.38
N PHE A 261 -2.10 4.60 -24.81
CA PHE A 261 -2.21 3.67 -23.68
C PHE A 261 -1.97 4.29 -22.29
N LEU A 262 -1.16 5.34 -22.13
CA LEU A 262 -0.78 5.85 -20.79
C LEU A 262 -0.42 7.34 -20.69
N ASP A 263 0.25 7.95 -21.68
CA ASP A 263 0.97 9.21 -21.42
C ASP A 263 0.07 10.47 -21.36
N GLU A 264 -0.98 10.57 -22.20
CA GLU A 264 -1.90 11.73 -22.19
C GLU A 264 -2.87 11.68 -21.00
N ASP A 265 -3.45 10.51 -20.71
CA ASP A 265 -4.37 10.30 -19.59
C ASP A 265 -3.67 10.50 -18.24
N GLU A 266 -2.42 10.05 -18.09
CA GLU A 266 -1.66 10.23 -16.85
C GLU A 266 -1.43 11.71 -16.50
N THR A 267 -1.14 12.55 -17.50
CA THR A 267 -0.90 13.99 -17.29
C THR A 267 -2.19 14.70 -16.90
N ALA A 268 -3.32 14.33 -17.52
CA ALA A 268 -4.64 14.85 -17.17
C ALA A 268 -5.07 14.40 -15.76
N ILE A 269 -4.86 13.12 -15.41
CA ILE A 269 -5.12 12.61 -14.06
C ILE A 269 -4.27 13.34 -13.04
N ARG A 270 -2.97 13.51 -13.29
CA ARG A 270 -2.06 14.19 -12.38
C ARG A 270 -2.53 15.61 -12.07
N THR A 271 -2.94 16.35 -13.10
CA THR A 271 -3.47 17.71 -12.93
C THR A 271 -4.74 17.69 -12.10
N ARG A 272 -5.67 16.76 -12.37
CA ARG A 272 -6.92 16.62 -11.62
C ARG A 272 -6.71 16.23 -10.15
N VAL A 273 -5.80 15.30 -9.85
CA VAL A 273 -5.54 14.84 -8.47
C VAL A 273 -4.93 15.98 -7.64
N ARG A 274 -4.05 16.80 -8.24
CA ARG A 274 -3.43 17.95 -7.58
C ARG A 274 -4.44 19.03 -7.19
N ASP A 275 -5.59 19.13 -7.86
CA ASP A 275 -6.65 20.07 -7.45
C ASP A 275 -7.24 19.74 -6.07
N TYR A 276 -7.05 18.51 -5.61
CA TYR A 276 -7.62 17.94 -4.40
C TYR A 276 -6.60 17.61 -3.30
N GLY A 277 -5.32 17.91 -3.50
CA GLY A 277 -4.27 17.56 -2.53
C GLY A 277 -3.13 18.57 -2.49
N LEU A 278 -2.31 18.48 -1.45
CA LEU A 278 -1.09 19.27 -1.25
C LEU A 278 0.12 18.33 -1.19
N ASP A 279 1.18 18.67 -1.92
CA ASP A 279 2.42 17.90 -1.90
C ASP A 279 3.10 18.08 -0.52
N THR A 280 3.53 16.98 0.08
CA THR A 280 4.23 16.94 1.39
C THR A 280 5.47 16.06 1.28
N VAL A 281 6.29 16.01 2.35
CA VAL A 281 7.44 15.08 2.43
C VAL A 281 7.05 13.60 2.30
N PHE A 282 5.79 13.22 2.52
CA PHE A 282 5.31 11.82 2.37
C PHE A 282 4.52 11.56 1.07
N GLY A 283 4.52 12.53 0.15
CA GLY A 283 3.70 12.50 -1.06
C GLY A 283 2.49 13.42 -0.95
N LEU A 284 1.50 13.21 -1.80
CA LEU A 284 0.34 14.10 -1.86
C LEU A 284 -0.62 13.79 -0.70
N TRP A 285 -0.82 14.72 0.21
CA TRP A 285 -1.86 14.62 1.23
C TRP A 285 -3.18 15.17 0.69
N LEU A 286 -4.28 14.50 1.00
CA LEU A 286 -5.62 14.94 0.64
C LEU A 286 -6.63 14.54 1.73
N PRO A 287 -7.68 15.33 1.96
CA PRO A 287 -8.75 14.96 2.88
C PRO A 287 -9.52 13.74 2.34
N ARG A 288 -10.06 12.92 3.26
CA ARG A 288 -10.81 11.71 2.93
C ARG A 288 -11.96 11.95 1.95
N THR A 289 -12.68 13.07 2.10
CA THR A 289 -13.78 13.45 1.21
C THR A 289 -13.32 13.57 -0.24
N TYR A 290 -12.16 14.20 -0.46
CA TYR A 290 -11.58 14.30 -1.78
C TYR A 290 -10.95 12.99 -2.26
N ALA A 291 -10.43 12.15 -1.36
CA ALA A 291 -9.91 10.83 -1.71
C ALA A 291 -10.98 9.98 -2.40
N ALA A 292 -12.18 9.95 -1.82
CA ALA A 292 -13.32 9.22 -2.37
C ALA A 292 -13.72 9.74 -3.76
N LYS A 293 -13.64 11.07 -3.97
CA LYS A 293 -13.91 11.70 -5.27
C LYS A 293 -12.88 11.33 -6.31
N VAL A 294 -11.59 11.45 -5.97
CA VAL A 294 -10.51 11.07 -6.86
C VAL A 294 -10.62 9.59 -7.21
N GLU A 295 -10.77 8.70 -6.23
CA GLU A 295 -10.93 7.25 -6.44
C GLU A 295 -12.12 6.93 -7.35
N THR A 296 -13.24 7.65 -7.20
CA THR A 296 -14.40 7.48 -8.08
C THR A 296 -14.10 7.96 -9.50
N SER A 297 -13.47 9.13 -9.66
CA SER A 297 -13.17 9.73 -10.97
C SER A 297 -12.19 8.90 -11.82
N ILE A 298 -11.27 8.18 -11.18
CA ILE A 298 -10.27 7.35 -11.89
C ILE A 298 -10.72 5.90 -12.05
N ARG A 299 -11.89 5.53 -11.52
CA ARG A 299 -12.35 4.13 -11.48
C ARG A 299 -12.53 3.55 -12.87
N ASP A 300 -13.16 4.31 -13.77
CA ASP A 300 -13.42 3.86 -15.14
C ASP A 300 -12.13 3.79 -15.96
N GLN A 301 -11.19 4.71 -15.74
CA GLN A 301 -9.86 4.68 -16.35
C GLN A 301 -9.06 3.46 -15.87
N ARG A 302 -9.05 3.18 -14.56
CA ARG A 302 -8.45 1.96 -13.99
C ARG A 302 -9.06 0.70 -14.60
N ARG A 303 -10.39 0.65 -14.76
CA ARG A 303 -11.07 -0.48 -15.39
C ARG A 303 -10.68 -0.62 -16.87
N SER A 304 -10.66 0.49 -17.60
CA SER A 304 -10.23 0.51 -19.01
C SER A 304 -8.81 -0.03 -19.16
N LEU A 305 -7.88 0.46 -18.35
CA LEU A 305 -6.49 -0.01 -18.35
C LEU A 305 -6.39 -1.50 -17.98
N GLY A 306 -7.15 -1.97 -16.98
CA GLY A 306 -7.21 -3.39 -16.63
C GLY A 306 -7.73 -4.27 -17.77
N ASN A 307 -8.77 -3.82 -18.48
CA ASN A 307 -9.29 -4.52 -19.66
C ASN A 307 -8.25 -4.55 -20.79
N GLN A 308 -7.57 -3.44 -21.06
CA GLN A 308 -6.52 -3.36 -22.07
C GLN A 308 -5.35 -4.30 -21.75
N LEU A 309 -4.86 -4.31 -20.50
CA LEU A 309 -3.82 -5.24 -20.06
C LEU A 309 -4.23 -6.71 -20.26
N SER A 310 -5.51 -7.02 -20.02
CA SER A 310 -6.06 -8.36 -20.24
C SER A 310 -6.12 -8.72 -21.72
N VAL A 311 -6.50 -7.79 -22.60
CA VAL A 311 -6.49 -7.95 -24.06
C VAL A 311 -5.07 -8.19 -24.58
N ILE A 312 -4.09 -7.44 -24.07
CA ILE A 312 -2.68 -7.65 -24.41
C ILE A 312 -2.22 -9.04 -23.96
N GLY A 313 -2.59 -9.46 -22.75
CA GLY A 313 -2.29 -10.82 -22.24
C GLY A 313 -2.88 -11.92 -23.14
N ALA A 314 -4.12 -11.73 -23.61
CA ALA A 314 -4.77 -12.66 -24.54
C ALA A 314 -4.05 -12.71 -25.90
N LYS A 315 -3.72 -11.55 -26.49
CA LYS A 315 -2.92 -11.46 -27.73
C LYS A 315 -1.56 -12.15 -27.58
N LEU A 316 -0.83 -11.85 -26.51
CA LEU A 316 0.46 -12.47 -26.22
C LEU A 316 0.37 -13.96 -25.87
N SER A 317 -0.82 -14.55 -25.78
CA SER A 317 -0.99 -16.00 -25.62
C SER A 317 -1.02 -16.74 -26.96
N ASP A 318 -1.34 -16.04 -28.05
CA ASP A 318 -1.36 -16.55 -29.41
C ASP A 318 0.07 -16.85 -29.91
N PRO A 319 0.36 -18.09 -30.37
CA PRO A 319 1.65 -18.44 -30.94
C PRO A 319 2.08 -17.56 -32.12
N GLU A 320 1.15 -17.16 -33.00
CA GLU A 320 1.45 -16.33 -34.17
C GLU A 320 1.87 -14.92 -33.74
N VAL A 321 1.17 -14.34 -32.77
CA VAL A 321 1.54 -13.01 -32.21
C VAL A 321 2.90 -13.05 -31.51
N LYS A 322 3.23 -14.15 -30.82
CA LYS A 322 4.57 -14.31 -30.22
C LYS A 322 5.66 -14.38 -31.28
N GLN A 323 5.40 -15.09 -32.37
CA GLN A 323 6.32 -15.19 -33.49
C GLN A 323 6.54 -13.81 -34.13
N ASN A 324 5.47 -13.06 -34.39
CA ASN A 324 5.54 -11.70 -34.91
C ASN A 324 6.31 -10.75 -33.97
N ALA A 325 6.13 -10.89 -32.65
CA ALA A 325 6.90 -10.12 -31.67
C ALA A 325 8.40 -10.44 -31.69
N MET A 326 8.77 -11.70 -31.93
CA MET A 326 10.17 -12.13 -32.08
C MET A 326 10.77 -11.60 -33.38
N GLU A 327 10.03 -11.65 -34.49
CA GLU A 327 10.45 -11.11 -35.78
C GLU A 327 10.64 -9.59 -35.71
N GLY A 328 9.65 -8.86 -35.19
CA GLY A 328 9.77 -7.41 -34.98
C GLY A 328 10.90 -7.03 -34.04
N PHE A 329 11.27 -7.90 -33.09
CA PHE A 329 12.45 -7.68 -32.26
C PHE A 329 13.76 -7.82 -33.04
N GLN A 330 13.85 -8.77 -33.99
CA GLN A 330 15.02 -8.89 -34.87
C GLN A 330 15.12 -7.72 -35.86
N ASP A 331 14.00 -7.20 -36.34
CA ASP A 331 13.94 -6.00 -37.18
C ASP A 331 14.42 -4.76 -36.41
N TYR A 332 13.94 -4.60 -35.17
CA TYR A 332 14.43 -3.56 -34.25
C TYR A 332 15.94 -3.67 -34.03
N VAL A 333 16.46 -4.87 -33.76
CA VAL A 333 17.90 -5.08 -33.56
C VAL A 333 18.69 -4.64 -34.79
N SER A 334 18.25 -5.07 -35.97
CA SER A 334 18.94 -4.82 -37.22
C SER A 334 18.96 -3.33 -37.58
N SER A 335 17.83 -2.64 -37.37
CA SER A 335 17.71 -1.20 -37.58
C SER A 335 18.44 -0.39 -36.51
N MET A 336 18.42 -0.82 -35.25
CA MET A 336 19.13 -0.16 -34.15
C MET A 336 20.66 -0.30 -34.29
N ASP A 337 21.18 -1.46 -34.71
CA ASP A 337 22.61 -1.64 -34.97
C ASP A 337 23.10 -0.69 -36.07
N ARG A 338 22.31 -0.52 -37.13
CA ARG A 338 22.59 0.45 -38.20
C ARG A 338 22.60 1.88 -37.67
N TYR A 339 21.57 2.24 -36.90
CA TYR A 339 21.44 3.57 -36.31
C TYR A 339 22.58 3.91 -35.33
N LEU A 340 22.99 2.96 -34.49
CA LEU A 340 24.13 3.14 -33.58
C LEU A 340 25.44 3.33 -34.36
N ALA A 341 25.64 2.61 -35.46
CA ALA A 341 26.81 2.77 -36.31
C ALA A 341 26.85 4.16 -36.99
N GLU A 342 25.70 4.67 -37.45
CA GLU A 342 25.59 6.03 -38.01
C GLU A 342 25.96 7.13 -37.00
N LEU A 343 25.75 6.88 -35.72
CA LEU A 343 26.10 7.79 -34.62
C LEU A 343 27.52 7.60 -34.07
N ASP A 344 28.33 6.73 -34.69
CA ASP A 344 29.65 6.32 -34.20
C ASP A 344 29.60 5.76 -32.77
N ILE A 345 28.50 5.09 -32.43
CA ILE A 345 28.29 4.42 -31.14
C ILE A 345 28.58 2.94 -31.33
N LYS A 346 29.61 2.43 -30.63
CA LYS A 346 29.91 0.99 -30.64
C LYS A 346 28.81 0.21 -29.89
N PRO A 347 28.06 -0.69 -30.55
CA PRO A 347 26.99 -1.43 -29.90
C PRO A 347 27.50 -2.32 -28.77
N LYS A 348 26.81 -2.29 -27.63
CA LYS A 348 27.06 -3.18 -26.49
C LYS A 348 25.77 -3.95 -26.17
N PRO A 349 25.43 -4.98 -26.94
CA PRO A 349 24.23 -5.77 -26.68
C PRO A 349 24.30 -6.45 -25.31
N ILE A 350 23.16 -6.66 -24.67
CA ILE A 350 23.09 -7.44 -23.44
C ILE A 350 23.42 -8.93 -23.72
N LYS A 351 23.93 -9.63 -22.72
CA LYS A 351 24.22 -11.07 -22.81
C LYS A 351 22.93 -11.85 -23.06
N ASP A 352 22.95 -12.79 -24.01
CA ASP A 352 21.78 -13.62 -24.37
C ASP A 352 20.53 -12.76 -24.61
N ARG A 353 20.65 -11.78 -25.53
CA ARG A 353 19.59 -10.81 -25.81
C ARG A 353 18.29 -11.50 -26.26
N ASP A 354 18.37 -12.41 -27.21
CA ASP A 354 17.20 -13.09 -27.77
C ASP A 354 16.54 -14.01 -26.73
N GLY A 355 17.32 -14.78 -25.98
CA GLY A 355 16.81 -15.58 -24.86
C GLY A 355 16.21 -14.72 -23.75
N SER A 356 16.78 -13.55 -23.48
CA SER A 356 16.24 -12.58 -22.51
C SER A 356 14.91 -11.98 -22.96
N PHE A 357 14.78 -11.67 -24.25
CA PHE A 357 13.52 -11.19 -24.81
C PHE A 357 12.44 -12.29 -24.83
N ALA A 358 12.78 -13.52 -25.22
CA ALA A 358 11.88 -14.66 -25.16
C ALA A 358 11.37 -14.92 -23.72
N ARG A 359 12.25 -14.80 -22.71
CA ARG A 359 11.87 -14.86 -21.30
C ARG A 359 10.92 -13.72 -20.91
N LEU A 360 11.17 -12.49 -21.39
CA LEU A 360 10.26 -11.36 -21.17
C LEU A 360 8.86 -11.67 -21.71
N LEU A 361 8.74 -12.16 -22.95
CA LEU A 361 7.46 -12.55 -23.54
C LEU A 361 6.75 -13.59 -22.68
N ALA A 362 7.43 -14.68 -22.33
CA ALA A 362 6.85 -15.75 -21.51
C ALA A 362 6.37 -15.27 -20.13
N VAL A 363 7.13 -14.37 -19.49
CA VAL A 363 6.75 -13.77 -18.20
C VAL A 363 5.56 -12.83 -18.37
N ARG A 364 5.53 -12.01 -19.41
CA ARG A 364 4.42 -11.07 -19.66
C ARG A 364 3.13 -11.78 -20.00
N THR A 365 3.14 -12.80 -20.86
CA THR A 365 1.97 -13.64 -21.14
C THR A 365 1.39 -14.23 -19.86
N ARG A 366 2.24 -14.86 -19.03
CA ARG A 366 1.81 -15.48 -17.77
C ARG A 366 1.26 -14.47 -16.77
N ASN A 367 1.95 -13.35 -16.60
CA ASN A 367 1.56 -12.35 -15.62
C ASN A 367 0.27 -11.62 -16.02
N LEU A 368 0.08 -11.31 -17.30
CA LEU A 368 -1.14 -10.64 -17.77
C LEU A 368 -2.37 -11.56 -17.76
N SER A 369 -2.20 -12.88 -17.70
CA SER A 369 -3.30 -13.81 -17.39
C SER A 369 -3.70 -13.86 -15.90
N ASN A 370 -2.92 -13.23 -15.01
CA ASN A 370 -3.20 -13.23 -13.58
C ASN A 370 -3.99 -11.95 -13.19
N ALA A 371 -5.22 -12.14 -12.69
CA ALA A 371 -6.10 -11.04 -12.30
C ALA A 371 -5.47 -10.09 -11.26
N GLY A 372 -4.73 -10.62 -10.27
CA GLY A 372 -4.06 -9.80 -9.25
C GLY A 372 -2.88 -9.00 -9.80
N TYR A 373 -2.18 -9.53 -10.80
CA TYR A 373 -1.14 -8.78 -11.51
C TYR A 373 -1.76 -7.64 -12.33
N VAL A 374 -2.80 -7.92 -13.11
CA VAL A 374 -3.55 -6.91 -13.88
C VAL A 374 -4.10 -5.83 -12.96
N GLU A 375 -4.73 -6.22 -11.84
CA GLU A 375 -5.25 -5.27 -10.87
C GLU A 375 -4.15 -4.33 -10.35
N ARG A 376 -2.99 -4.88 -9.95
CA ARG A 376 -1.86 -4.11 -9.45
C ARG A 376 -1.32 -3.12 -10.49
N HIS A 377 -1.21 -3.55 -11.75
CA HIS A 377 -0.62 -2.76 -12.83
C HIS A 377 -1.62 -1.82 -13.52
N SER A 378 -2.91 -1.95 -13.20
CA SER A 378 -3.96 -1.00 -13.60
C SER A 378 -4.10 0.19 -12.65
N ARG A 379 -3.36 0.21 -11.53
CA ARG A 379 -3.46 1.30 -10.53
C ARG A 379 -2.83 2.58 -11.10
N LEU A 380 -3.62 3.65 -11.09
CA LEU A 380 -3.18 4.98 -11.51
C LEU A 380 -2.56 5.78 -10.36
N VAL A 381 -3.13 5.60 -9.16
CA VAL A 381 -2.62 6.11 -7.89
C VAL A 381 -2.78 5.04 -6.81
N THR A 382 -2.04 5.17 -5.73
CA THR A 382 -2.20 4.37 -4.52
C THR A 382 -2.55 5.28 -3.37
N PHE A 383 -3.62 4.95 -2.67
CA PHE A 383 -4.03 5.61 -1.44
C PHE A 383 -3.56 4.80 -0.24
N ALA A 384 -3.00 5.48 0.75
CA ALA A 384 -2.64 4.93 2.04
C ALA A 384 -3.20 5.83 3.15
N PRO A 385 -3.73 5.29 4.26
CA PRO A 385 -4.07 6.09 5.42
C PRO A 385 -2.87 6.92 5.88
N MET A 386 -3.11 8.14 6.33
CA MET A 386 -2.07 8.93 6.99
C MET A 386 -1.61 8.17 8.25
N PHE A 387 -0.32 7.93 8.37
CA PHE A 387 0.25 7.34 9.58
C PHE A 387 0.44 8.41 10.65
N ASP A 388 0.53 8.00 11.92
CA ASP A 388 0.72 8.92 13.03
C ASP A 388 2.16 9.44 13.12
N ALA A 389 2.47 10.45 12.30
CA ALA A 389 3.75 11.13 12.28
C ALA A 389 4.10 11.80 13.62
N TRP A 390 3.11 12.12 14.45
CA TRP A 390 3.27 12.77 15.76
C TRP A 390 3.80 11.86 16.87
N LEU A 391 3.99 10.56 16.58
CA LEU A 391 4.78 9.69 17.45
C LEU A 391 6.25 10.09 17.46
N GLU A 392 6.74 10.78 16.42
CA GLU A 392 8.10 11.30 16.36
C GLU A 392 8.10 12.81 16.04
N PRO A 393 8.46 13.69 16.99
CA PRO A 393 8.33 15.14 16.84
C PRO A 393 9.03 15.73 15.62
N ARG A 394 10.18 15.18 15.21
CA ARG A 394 10.92 15.64 14.02
C ARG A 394 10.13 15.38 12.74
N VAL A 395 9.59 14.17 12.61
CA VAL A 395 8.81 13.71 11.45
C VAL A 395 7.52 14.55 11.32
N ALA A 396 6.85 14.81 12.44
CA ALA A 396 5.67 15.69 12.46
C ALA A 396 6.00 17.13 12.03
N THR A 397 7.09 17.70 12.54
CA THR A 397 7.52 19.06 12.18
C THR A 397 7.83 19.19 10.70
N GLU A 398 8.55 18.22 10.12
CA GLU A 398 8.88 18.23 8.69
C GLU A 398 7.63 18.10 7.81
N PHE A 399 6.68 17.24 8.22
CA PHE A 399 5.41 17.09 7.54
C PHE A 399 4.59 18.38 7.53
N GLU A 400 4.33 18.94 8.73
CA GLU A 400 3.56 20.17 8.86
C GLU A 400 4.20 21.31 8.07
N ARG A 401 5.53 21.48 8.19
CA ARG A 401 6.26 22.50 7.42
C ARG A 401 6.04 22.34 5.91
N SER A 402 6.27 21.15 5.35
CA SER A 402 6.11 20.94 3.90
C SER A 402 4.68 21.16 3.41
N PHE A 403 3.68 20.82 4.22
CA PHE A 403 2.29 21.05 3.90
C PHE A 403 1.96 22.55 3.83
N PHE A 404 2.40 23.32 4.84
CA PHE A 404 2.12 24.76 4.89
C PHE A 404 2.95 25.57 3.89
N GLU A 405 4.19 25.18 3.61
CA GLU A 405 5.02 25.76 2.54
C GLU A 405 4.32 25.61 1.17
N GLU A 406 3.83 24.41 0.85
CA GLU A 406 3.10 24.15 -0.39
C GLU A 406 1.77 24.93 -0.45
N LEU A 407 1.03 25.01 0.67
CA LEU A 407 -0.20 25.79 0.75
C LEU A 407 0.07 27.28 0.49
N ALA A 408 1.08 27.85 1.15
CA ALA A 408 1.46 29.25 1.00
C ALA A 408 1.89 29.55 -0.44
N TRP A 409 2.71 28.68 -1.04
CA TRP A 409 3.13 28.81 -2.44
C TRP A 409 1.93 28.80 -3.39
N ARG A 410 0.98 27.86 -3.21
CA ARG A 410 -0.19 27.73 -4.09
C ARG A 410 -1.29 28.76 -3.83
N ALA A 411 -1.31 29.39 -2.66
CA ALA A 411 -2.22 30.49 -2.36
C ALA A 411 -1.99 31.71 -3.28
N GLN A 412 -0.75 31.89 -3.76
CA GLN A 412 -0.36 32.97 -4.66
C GLN A 412 -0.77 32.75 -6.12
N ALA A 413 -1.28 31.56 -6.47
CA ALA A 413 -1.66 31.25 -7.84
C ALA A 413 -2.94 32.00 -8.27
N LEU A 414 -2.95 32.54 -9.50
CA LEU A 414 -4.12 33.21 -10.10
C LEU A 414 -5.37 32.34 -10.11
N ARG A 415 -5.19 31.02 -10.33
CA ARG A 415 -6.25 30.02 -10.24
C ARG A 415 -5.90 29.04 -9.12
N ARG A 416 -6.52 29.25 -7.97
CA ARG A 416 -6.38 28.37 -6.81
C ARG A 416 -7.07 27.02 -7.04
N ALA A 417 -6.38 25.96 -6.69
CA ALA A 417 -6.94 24.60 -6.65
C ALA A 417 -8.08 24.49 -5.62
N LYS A 418 -8.91 23.44 -5.72
CA LYS A 418 -10.07 23.28 -4.82
C LYS A 418 -9.64 23.19 -3.36
N ILE A 419 -8.63 22.34 -3.06
CA ILE A 419 -8.11 22.21 -1.69
C ILE A 419 -7.57 23.53 -1.12
N VAL A 420 -6.89 24.33 -1.94
CA VAL A 420 -6.31 25.61 -1.50
C VAL A 420 -7.42 26.59 -1.15
N ARG A 421 -8.48 26.69 -1.98
CA ARG A 421 -9.64 27.55 -1.70
C ARG A 421 -10.34 27.13 -0.41
N ALA A 422 -10.71 25.86 -0.29
CA ALA A 422 -11.38 25.34 0.91
C ALA A 422 -10.57 25.61 2.19
N LEU A 423 -9.24 25.43 2.12
CA LEU A 423 -8.36 25.73 3.26
C LEU A 423 -8.36 27.21 3.63
N LEU A 424 -8.17 28.11 2.67
CA LEU A 424 -8.10 29.55 2.90
C LEU A 424 -9.45 30.13 3.36
N ASP A 425 -10.54 29.71 2.72
CA ASP A 425 -11.90 30.12 3.07
C ASP A 425 -12.26 29.64 4.49
N GLY A 426 -11.87 28.41 4.85
CA GLY A 426 -12.14 27.84 6.17
C GLY A 426 -11.36 28.49 7.31
N ILE A 427 -10.17 29.02 7.05
CA ILE A 427 -9.37 29.74 8.07
C ILE A 427 -9.60 31.26 8.06
N ASP A 428 -10.48 31.76 7.19
CA ASP A 428 -10.89 33.17 7.07
C ASP A 428 -9.69 34.10 6.79
N VAL A 429 -8.90 33.74 5.78
CA VAL A 429 -7.67 34.46 5.39
C VAL A 429 -7.88 35.24 4.08
N ASP A 430 -7.79 36.57 4.17
CA ASP A 430 -7.81 37.48 3.02
C ASP A 430 -6.47 37.50 2.24
N ASP A 431 -6.54 37.95 0.98
CA ASP A 431 -5.42 38.06 0.03
C ASP A 431 -4.29 38.99 0.53
N GLY A 432 -3.39 38.48 1.37
CA GLY A 432 -2.25 39.26 1.87
C GLY A 432 -1.24 38.54 2.74
N TRP A 433 -1.46 37.28 3.12
CA TRP A 433 -0.55 36.59 4.03
C TRP A 433 0.63 36.00 3.25
N THR A 434 1.80 36.56 3.55
CA THR A 434 3.10 36.12 3.08
C THR A 434 3.94 35.89 4.33
N GLU A 435 4.51 34.69 4.46
CA GLU A 435 5.48 34.23 5.47
C GLU A 435 5.02 33.22 6.54
N ASP A 436 5.99 32.41 6.93
CA ASP A 436 5.88 31.16 7.68
C ASP A 436 5.40 31.38 9.13
N GLY A 437 4.29 30.74 9.49
CA GLY A 437 3.81 30.64 10.88
C GLY A 437 2.33 30.97 11.04
N ASP A 438 1.76 31.76 10.14
CA ASP A 438 0.40 32.27 10.28
C ASP A 438 -0.68 31.27 9.85
N LEU A 439 -0.47 30.57 8.74
CA LEU A 439 -1.38 29.50 8.29
C LEU A 439 -1.50 28.36 9.32
N PRO A 440 -0.41 27.83 9.91
CA PRO A 440 -0.51 26.86 11.00
C PRO A 440 -1.30 27.36 12.20
N GLN A 441 -1.09 28.62 12.60
CA GLN A 441 -1.77 29.22 13.75
C GLN A 441 -3.25 29.45 13.48
N ALA A 442 -3.61 29.98 12.31
CA ALA A 442 -4.98 30.19 11.88
C ALA A 442 -5.76 28.88 11.79
N LEU A 443 -5.17 27.84 11.17
CA LEU A 443 -5.79 26.52 11.11
C LEU A 443 -5.96 25.92 12.52
N SER A 444 -4.93 26.00 13.37
CA SER A 444 -5.02 25.53 14.76
C SER A 444 -6.12 26.25 15.55
N ALA A 445 -6.27 27.57 15.36
CA ALA A 445 -7.32 28.36 15.99
C ALA A 445 -8.71 27.98 15.48
N LYS A 446 -8.90 27.82 14.16
CA LYS A 446 -10.14 27.34 13.54
C LYS A 446 -10.54 25.96 14.09
N LEU A 447 -9.61 25.01 14.09
CA LEU A 447 -9.85 23.65 14.57
C LEU A 447 -10.25 23.63 16.06
N LYS A 448 -9.62 24.45 16.91
CA LYS A 448 -10.01 24.57 18.32
C LYS A 448 -11.40 25.18 18.50
N ARG A 449 -11.75 26.18 17.69
CA ARG A 449 -13.01 26.93 17.79
C ARG A 449 -14.22 26.09 17.38
N SER A 450 -14.16 25.46 16.21
CA SER A 450 -15.31 24.76 15.62
C SER A 450 -15.01 23.35 15.10
N GLY A 451 -13.74 22.97 15.00
CA GLY A 451 -13.33 21.81 14.21
C GLY A 451 -13.38 22.07 12.70
N TRP A 452 -13.21 20.99 11.92
CA TRP A 452 -13.33 20.98 10.45
C TRP A 452 -14.41 19.99 9.99
N GLU A 453 -15.52 20.48 9.44
CA GLU A 453 -16.61 19.63 8.95
C GLU A 453 -16.37 19.19 7.50
N ASP A 454 -17.02 18.09 7.09
CA ASP A 454 -16.83 17.57 5.71
C ASP A 454 -17.38 18.54 4.66
N GLU A 455 -18.44 19.28 5.00
CA GLU A 455 -19.07 20.28 4.16
C GLU A 455 -18.12 21.45 3.83
N GLU A 456 -17.15 21.74 4.70
CA GLU A 456 -16.15 22.79 4.47
C GLU A 456 -15.18 22.44 3.33
N TRP A 457 -15.07 21.15 2.96
CA TRP A 457 -14.37 20.73 1.75
C TRP A 457 -15.18 20.97 0.47
N GLU A 458 -16.49 21.18 0.58
CA GLU A 458 -17.39 21.27 -0.57
C GLU A 458 -17.77 22.69 -0.96
N ALA A 459 -17.60 23.65 -0.06
CA ALA A 459 -17.57 25.08 -0.35
C ALA A 459 -16.54 25.40 -1.45
#